data_AF-A0A0A3YJQ0-F1
#
_entry.id   AF-A0A0A3YJQ0-F1
#
_cell.length_a   1.000
_cell.length_b   1.000
_cell.length_c   1.000
_cell.angle_alpha   90.00
_cell.angle_beta   90.00
_cell.angle_gamma   90.00
#
_symmetry.space_group_name_H-M   'P 1'
#
loop_
_entity.id
_entity.type
_entity.pdbx_description
1 polymer ?
#
loop_
_entity_poly.entity_id
_entity_poly.type
_entity_poly.pdbx_seq_one_letter_code
_entity_poly.pdbx_strand_id
1 'polypeptide(L)'
;FKKEAVALVNEQGYTIAKAAASLGISDRTLRGWVVGNRQHSESELNEDQRTELKRLRKENKELRLEKEILKKASAFFAKHMS
;
A
#
# COMPACT_ATOMS: atom_id res chain seq x y z
N PHE A 1 -3.76 -20.44 13.46
CA PHE A 1 -2.86 -21.46 12.88
C PHE A 1 -1.98 -20.97 11.72
N LYS A 2 -2.45 -20.86 10.46
CA LYS A 2 -1.56 -20.53 9.31
C LYS A 2 -0.82 -19.19 9.44
N LYS A 3 -1.51 -18.13 9.89
CA LYS A 3 -0.87 -16.81 10.16
C LYS A 3 0.23 -16.91 11.22
N GLU A 4 -0.04 -17.58 12.34
CA GLU A 4 0.94 -17.78 13.42
C GLU A 4 2.15 -18.59 12.95
N ALA A 5 1.93 -19.63 12.13
CA ALA A 5 3.02 -20.42 11.55
C ALA A 5 3.94 -19.58 10.64
N VAL A 6 3.36 -18.66 9.87
CA VAL A 6 4.11 -17.70 9.05
C VAL A 6 4.84 -16.67 9.92
N ALA A 7 4.23 -16.21 11.01
CA ALA A 7 4.82 -15.25 11.95
C ALA A 7 6.07 -15.82 12.67
N LEU A 8 6.09 -17.13 12.99
CA LEU A 8 7.30 -17.76 13.53
C LEU A 8 8.52 -17.54 12.63
N VAL A 9 8.33 -17.59 11.30
CA VAL A 9 9.40 -17.41 10.33
C VAL A 9 9.69 -15.93 10.09
N ASN A 10 8.66 -15.13 9.83
CA ASN A 10 8.82 -13.74 9.39
C ASN A 10 9.13 -12.75 10.52
N GLU A 11 8.62 -13.01 11.72
CA GLU A 11 8.69 -12.09 12.86
C GLU A 11 9.62 -12.61 13.95
N GLN A 12 9.59 -13.92 14.21
CA GLN A 12 10.36 -14.54 15.30
C GLN A 12 11.69 -15.16 14.83
N GLY A 13 12.01 -15.06 13.53
CA GLY A 13 13.31 -15.45 12.97
C GLY A 13 13.56 -16.97 12.90
N TYR A 14 12.55 -17.81 13.02
CA TYR A 14 12.71 -19.25 12.86
C TYR A 14 13.04 -19.59 11.41
N THR A 15 13.92 -20.57 11.20
CA THR A 15 14.01 -21.20 9.88
C THR A 15 12.73 -21.98 9.59
N ILE A 16 12.38 -22.13 8.30
CA ILE A 16 11.20 -22.90 7.87
C ILE A 16 11.25 -24.32 8.47
N ALA A 17 12.40 -24.99 8.45
CA ALA A 17 12.55 -26.33 9.01
C ALA A 17 12.28 -26.38 10.53
N LYS A 18 12.80 -25.41 11.30
CA LYS A 18 12.60 -25.37 12.75
C LYS A 18 11.14 -25.07 13.11
N ALA A 19 10.51 -24.14 12.40
CA ALA A 19 9.10 -23.83 12.59
C ALA A 19 8.19 -25.00 12.19
N ALA A 20 8.46 -25.65 11.05
CA ALA A 20 7.71 -26.81 10.58
C ALA A 20 7.79 -27.99 11.56
N ALA A 21 8.99 -28.30 12.06
CA ALA A 21 9.19 -29.33 13.08
C ALA A 21 8.46 -29.01 14.39
N SER A 22 8.51 -27.75 14.84
CA SER A 22 7.79 -27.31 16.07
C SER A 22 6.27 -27.41 15.94
N LEU A 23 5.75 -27.29 14.71
CA LEU A 23 4.33 -27.35 14.40
C LEU A 23 3.85 -28.74 13.95
N GLY A 24 4.75 -29.71 13.80
CA GLY A 24 4.42 -31.06 13.32
C GLY A 24 3.91 -31.11 11.87
N ILE A 25 4.34 -30.17 11.01
CA ILE A 25 3.94 -30.09 9.60
C ILE A 25 5.13 -30.24 8.67
N SER A 26 4.88 -30.49 7.38
CA SER A 26 5.95 -30.52 6.38
C SER A 26 6.52 -29.13 6.08
N ASP A 27 7.84 -29.05 5.88
CA ASP A 27 8.55 -27.85 5.42
C ASP A 27 7.96 -27.28 4.12
N ARG A 28 7.50 -28.16 3.22
CA ARG A 28 6.89 -27.75 1.94
C ARG A 28 5.59 -27.00 2.17
N THR A 29 4.75 -27.47 3.08
CA THR A 29 3.50 -26.81 3.46
C THR A 29 3.78 -25.44 4.02
N LEU A 30 4.70 -25.35 4.99
CA LEU A 30 5.02 -24.07 5.62
C LEU A 30 5.65 -23.08 4.63
N ARG A 31 6.55 -23.54 3.76
CA ARG A 31 7.12 -22.73 2.69
C ARG A 31 6.05 -22.14 1.78
N GLY A 32 5.06 -22.94 1.37
CA GLY A 32 3.94 -22.46 0.56
C GLY A 32 3.14 -21.37 1.25
N TRP A 33 2.95 -21.48 2.57
CA TRP A 33 2.26 -20.45 3.36
C TRP A 33 3.03 -19.15 3.47
N VAL A 34 4.34 -19.21 3.73
CA VAL A 34 5.21 -18.04 3.82
C VAL A 34 5.25 -17.28 2.49
N VAL A 35 5.45 -18.00 1.38
CA VAL A 35 5.48 -17.39 0.03
C VAL A 35 4.13 -16.78 -0.33
N GLY A 36 3.04 -17.52 -0.12
CA GLY A 36 1.69 -17.02 -0.43
C GLY A 36 1.32 -15.79 0.40
N ASN A 37 1.70 -15.73 1.68
CA ASN A 37 1.45 -14.56 2.52
C ASN A 37 2.20 -13.33 2.02
N ARG A 38 3.47 -13.49 1.60
CA ARG A 38 4.26 -12.39 1.05
C ARG A 38 3.66 -11.86 -0.26
N GLN A 39 3.27 -12.74 -1.17
CA GLN A 39 2.64 -12.35 -2.43
C GLN A 39 1.32 -11.61 -2.19
N HIS A 40 0.52 -12.08 -1.23
CA HIS A 40 -0.72 -11.41 -0.87
C HIS A 40 -0.47 -10.00 -0.32
N SER A 41 0.46 -9.85 0.63
CA SER A 41 0.81 -8.52 1.16
C SER A 41 1.37 -7.58 0.09
N GLU A 42 2.20 -8.08 -0.83
CA GLU A 42 2.71 -7.28 -1.94
C GLU A 42 1.57 -6.86 -2.90
N SER A 43 0.59 -7.75 -3.12
CA SER A 43 -0.58 -7.43 -3.95
C SER A 43 -1.50 -6.38 -3.32
N GLU A 44 -1.77 -6.47 -2.01
CA GLU A 44 -2.58 -5.50 -1.28
C GLU A 44 -1.91 -4.11 -1.25
N LEU A 45 -0.61 -4.06 -0.95
CA LEU A 45 0.16 -2.81 -0.98
C LEU A 45 0.11 -2.14 -2.37
N ASN A 46 0.21 -2.93 -3.44
CA ASN A 46 0.12 -2.41 -4.81
C ASN A 46 -1.29 -1.86 -5.13
N GLU A 47 -2.34 -2.46 -4.60
CA GLU A 47 -3.72 -1.98 -4.77
C GLU A 47 -3.95 -0.67 -4.02
N ASP A 48 -3.48 -0.58 -2.77
CA ASP A 48 -3.56 0.65 -1.96
C ASP A 48 -2.80 1.79 -2.62
N GLN A 49 -1.59 1.54 -3.11
CA GLN A 49 -0.81 2.54 -3.85
C GLN A 49 -1.53 3.04 -5.11
N ARG A 50 -2.22 2.15 -5.84
CA ARG A 50 -3.01 2.54 -7.03
C ARG A 50 -4.22 3.39 -6.65
N THR A 51 -4.89 3.06 -5.54
CA THR A 51 -6.03 3.81 -5.04
C THR A 51 -5.61 5.22 -4.60
N GLU A 52 -4.51 5.32 -3.86
CA GLU A 52 -3.97 6.60 -3.42
C GLU A 52 -3.49 7.45 -4.60
N LEU A 53 -2.83 6.83 -5.59
CA LEU A 53 -2.43 7.53 -6.81
C LEU A 53 -3.63 8.14 -7.56
N LYS A 54 -4.76 7.41 -7.62
CA LYS A 54 -6.01 7.94 -8.22
C LYS A 54 -6.56 9.11 -7.42
N ARG A 55 -6.57 9.01 -6.08
CA ARG A 55 -7.02 10.09 -5.18
C ARG A 55 -6.18 11.36 -5.37
N LEU A 56 -4.87 11.22 -5.31
CA LEU A 56 -3.92 12.34 -5.47
C LEU A 56 -4.02 12.99 -6.85
N ARG A 57 -4.23 12.20 -7.92
CA ARG A 57 -4.45 12.76 -9.27
C ARG A 57 -5.74 13.58 -9.36
N LYS A 58 -6.81 13.14 -8.70
CA LYS A 58 -8.07 13.88 -8.62
C LYS A 58 -7.88 15.19 -7.87
N GLU A 59 -7.29 15.13 -6.68
CA GLU A 59 -7.02 16.29 -5.83
C GLU A 59 -6.12 17.30 -6.54
N ASN A 60 -5.05 16.84 -7.22
CA ASN A 60 -4.17 17.74 -7.97
C ASN A 60 -4.91 18.46 -9.11
N LYS A 61 -5.85 17.79 -9.77
CA LYS A 61 -6.68 18.41 -10.82
C LYS A 61 -7.58 19.50 -10.25
N GLU A 62 -8.22 19.23 -9.11
CA GLU A 62 -9.10 20.17 -8.40
C GLU A 62 -8.30 21.40 -7.95
N LEU A 63 -7.15 21.21 -7.28
CA LEU A 63 -6.27 22.30 -6.85
C LEU A 63 -5.76 23.15 -8.01
N ARG A 64 -5.44 22.54 -9.16
CA ARG A 64 -5.05 23.29 -10.36
C ARG A 64 -6.20 24.16 -10.86
N LEU A 65 -7.42 23.65 -10.87
CA LEU A 65 -8.58 24.42 -11.30
C LEU A 65 -8.84 25.60 -10.35
N GLU A 66 -8.82 25.38 -9.04
CA GLU A 66 -8.96 26.43 -8.03
C GLU A 66 -7.90 27.52 -8.21
N LYS A 67 -6.64 27.12 -8.40
CA LYS A 67 -5.54 28.05 -8.66
C LYS A 67 -5.77 28.90 -9.91
N GLU A 68 -6.28 28.30 -10.99
CA GLU A 68 -6.60 29.04 -12.22
C GLU A 68 -7.78 30.00 -12.03
N ILE A 69 -8.80 29.61 -11.27
CA ILE A 69 -9.93 30.51 -10.93
C ILE A 69 -9.42 31.70 -10.13
N LEU A 70 -8.61 31.47 -9.10
CA LEU A 70 -8.04 32.53 -8.26
C LEU A 70 -7.19 33.49 -9.08
N LYS A 71 -6.31 32.98 -9.96
CA LYS A 71 -5.51 33.83 -10.86
C LYS A 71 -6.38 34.72 -11.74
N LYS A 72 -7.45 34.16 -12.35
CA LYS A 72 -8.38 34.91 -13.18
C LYS A 72 -9.11 35.99 -12.39
N ALA A 73 -9.56 35.67 -11.18
CA ALA A 73 -10.20 36.62 -10.28
C ALA A 73 -9.25 37.77 -9.91
N SER A 74 -8.02 37.45 -9.47
CA SER A 74 -7.00 38.47 -9.15
C SER A 74 -6.70 39.38 -10.33
N ALA A 75 -6.54 38.82 -11.54
CA ALA A 75 -6.32 39.61 -12.75
C ALA A 75 -7.51 40.51 -13.10
N PHE A 76 -8.74 40.02 -12.92
CA PHE A 76 -9.95 40.81 -13.13
C PHE A 76 -10.01 42.01 -12.18
N PHE A 77 -9.80 41.80 -10.88
CA PHE A 77 -9.82 42.87 -9.88
C PHE A 77 -8.72 43.90 -10.10
N ALA A 78 -7.50 43.46 -10.41
CA ALA A 78 -6.38 44.36 -10.71
C ALA A 78 -6.66 45.29 -11.91
N LYS A 79 -7.49 44.87 -12.87
CA LYS A 79 -7.85 45.66 -14.05
C LYS A 79 -9.01 46.64 -13.83
N HIS A 80 -9.93 46.35 -12.90
CA HIS A 80 -11.18 47.13 -12.72
C HIS A 80 -11.20 47.98 -11.45
N MET A 81 -10.26 47.79 -10.53
CA MET A 81 -10.14 48.57 -9.30
C MET A 81 -8.97 49.56 -9.30
N SER A 82 -8.29 49.74 -10.45
CA SER A 82 -7.30 50.80 -10.71
C SER A 82 -7.90 51.89 -11.59
#